data_AF-A0A7K1DW29-F1
#
_entry.id   AF-A0A7K1DW29-F1
#
_cell.length_a   1.000
_cell.length_b   1.000
_cell.length_c   1.000
_cell.angle_alpha   90.00
_cell.angle_beta   90.00
_cell.angle_gamma   90.00
#
_symmetry.space_group_name_H-M   'P 1'
#
loop_
_entity.id
_entity.type
_entity.pdbx_description
1 polymer ?
#
loop_
_entity_poly.entity_id
_entity_poly.type
_entity_poly.pdbx_seq_one_letter_code
_entity_poly.pdbx_strand_id
1 'polypeptide(L)'
;LLKDNTLTGQLAHATCLAALPNAEAKAETWKSLTTAEISTSLREAQIAGFQRALHRPLLAAYVDPYFDLLMDTWGKKSYEVASKFATALYPTFITTQETLDKTIKWLDTTGKDGQAGLRRLVSEGRDALDRALKAQARDK
;
A
#
# COMPACT_ATOMS: atom_id res chain seq x y z
N LEU A 1 -14.82 -21.28 -2.49
CA LEU A 1 -14.05 -22.05 -3.50
C LEU A 1 -14.76 -23.31 -4.01
N LEU A 2 -15.37 -24.15 -3.16
CA LEU A 2 -15.91 -25.45 -3.61
C LEU A 2 -16.95 -25.39 -4.76
N LYS A 3 -17.60 -24.24 -4.99
CA LYS A 3 -18.57 -24.02 -6.09
C LYS A 3 -17.98 -23.36 -7.34
N ASP A 4 -16.82 -22.70 -7.23
CA ASP A 4 -16.10 -22.09 -8.35
C ASP A 4 -14.59 -22.15 -8.04
N ASN A 5 -13.91 -23.06 -8.72
CA ASN A 5 -12.46 -23.29 -8.59
C ASN A 5 -11.67 -22.72 -9.78
N THR A 6 -12.26 -21.79 -10.54
CA THR A 6 -11.52 -21.08 -11.58
C THR A 6 -10.51 -20.11 -10.96
N LEU A 7 -9.49 -19.71 -11.73
CA LEU A 7 -8.55 -18.68 -11.31
C LEU A 7 -9.30 -17.39 -10.92
N THR A 8 -10.31 -16.99 -11.69
CA THR A 8 -11.15 -15.82 -11.38
C THR A 8 -11.85 -15.97 -10.03
N GLY A 9 -12.45 -17.14 -9.75
CA GLY A 9 -13.08 -17.42 -8.46
C GLY A 9 -12.09 -17.36 -7.29
N GLN A 10 -10.86 -17.84 -7.48
CA GLN A 10 -9.79 -17.76 -6.49
C GLN A 10 -9.35 -16.30 -6.21
N LEU A 11 -9.18 -15.49 -7.26
CA LEU A 11 -8.81 -14.08 -7.14
C LEU A 11 -9.92 -13.24 -6.50
N ALA A 12 -11.18 -13.49 -6.86
CA ALA A 12 -12.33 -12.86 -6.23
C ALA A 12 -12.39 -13.21 -4.73
N HIS A 13 -12.17 -14.48 -4.39
CA HIS A 13 -12.11 -14.91 -3.00
C HIS A 13 -10.98 -14.22 -2.23
N ALA A 14 -9.77 -14.12 -2.80
CA ALA A 14 -8.66 -13.41 -2.17
C ALA A 14 -8.95 -11.93 -1.94
N THR A 15 -9.60 -11.27 -2.92
CA THR A 15 -10.07 -9.88 -2.77
C THR A 15 -11.04 -9.75 -1.60
N CYS A 16 -12.02 -10.66 -1.50
CA CYS A 16 -13.02 -10.65 -0.43
C CYS A 16 -12.38 -10.82 0.96
N LEU A 17 -11.45 -11.75 1.12
CA LEU A 17 -10.75 -11.96 2.38
C LEU A 17 -9.95 -10.72 2.79
N ALA A 18 -9.20 -10.14 1.85
CA ALA A 18 -8.44 -8.91 2.10
C ALA A 18 -9.33 -7.68 2.41
N ALA A 19 -10.59 -7.72 1.95
CA ALA A 19 -11.59 -6.68 2.17
C ALA A 19 -12.37 -6.82 3.48
N LEU A 20 -12.11 -7.82 4.32
CA LEU A 20 -12.77 -7.93 5.61
C LEU A 20 -12.41 -6.73 6.53
N PRO A 21 -13.39 -6.15 7.25
CA PRO A 21 -13.20 -4.94 8.06
C PRO A 21 -12.70 -5.25 9.48
N ASN A 22 -11.70 -6.11 9.62
CA ASN A 22 -11.09 -6.44 10.91
C ASN A 22 -9.56 -6.41 10.84
N ALA A 23 -8.91 -6.35 11.99
CA ALA A 23 -7.46 -6.20 12.09
C ALA A 23 -6.72 -7.46 11.64
N GLU A 24 -7.29 -8.63 11.92
CA GLU A 24 -6.71 -9.94 11.61
C GLU A 24 -6.55 -10.12 10.10
N ALA A 25 -7.60 -9.82 9.33
CA ALA A 25 -7.58 -9.91 7.87
C ALA A 25 -6.57 -8.92 7.25
N LYS A 26 -6.43 -7.72 7.83
CA LYS A 26 -5.42 -6.75 7.38
C LYS A 26 -4.02 -7.25 7.68
N ALA A 27 -3.78 -7.81 8.86
CA ALA A 27 -2.48 -8.35 9.24
C ALA A 27 -2.08 -9.54 8.35
N GLU A 28 -3.01 -10.45 8.09
CA GLU A 28 -2.79 -11.60 7.20
C GLU A 28 -2.49 -11.14 5.77
N THR A 29 -3.29 -10.22 5.24
CA THR A 29 -3.09 -9.69 3.89
C THR A 29 -1.76 -8.94 3.77
N TRP A 30 -1.42 -8.10 4.76
CA TRP A 30 -0.14 -7.39 4.78
C TRP A 30 1.04 -8.35 4.79
N LYS A 31 0.99 -9.38 5.63
CA LYS A 31 2.01 -10.44 5.67
C LYS A 31 2.15 -11.14 4.32
N SER A 32 1.04 -11.52 3.70
CA SER A 32 1.05 -12.13 2.36
C SER A 32 1.71 -11.21 1.33
N LEU A 33 1.32 -9.94 1.28
CA LEU A 33 1.87 -8.96 0.33
C LEU A 33 3.37 -8.68 0.54
N THR A 34 3.88 -8.78 1.77
CA THR A 34 5.26 -8.39 2.11
C THR A 34 6.23 -9.57 2.15
N THR A 35 5.76 -10.78 2.47
CA THR A 35 6.64 -11.92 2.75
C THR A 35 6.46 -13.11 1.81
N ALA A 36 5.28 -13.28 1.21
CA ALA A 36 5.00 -14.45 0.38
C ALA A 36 5.40 -14.25 -1.09
N GLU A 37 5.86 -15.33 -1.71
CA GLU A 37 6.01 -15.43 -3.17
C GLU A 37 4.67 -15.83 -3.78
N ILE A 38 3.94 -14.83 -4.27
CA ILE A 38 2.60 -14.97 -4.87
C ILE A 38 2.62 -14.43 -6.30
N SER A 39 1.70 -14.94 -7.14
CA SER A 39 1.54 -14.43 -8.50
C SER A 39 1.17 -12.95 -8.51
N THR A 40 1.51 -12.25 -9.60
CA THR A 40 1.10 -10.85 -9.82
C THR A 40 -0.42 -10.70 -9.69
N SER A 41 -1.21 -11.60 -10.28
CA SER A 41 -2.67 -11.54 -10.22
C SER A 41 -3.22 -11.68 -8.80
N LEU A 42 -2.65 -12.57 -7.98
CA LEU A 42 -3.07 -12.73 -6.58
C LEU A 42 -2.69 -11.51 -5.74
N ARG A 43 -1.50 -10.95 -5.98
CA ARG A 43 -1.04 -9.71 -5.32
C ARG A 43 -1.98 -8.55 -5.62
N GLU A 44 -2.38 -8.38 -6.88
CA GLU A 44 -3.32 -7.34 -7.29
C GLU A 44 -4.69 -7.51 -6.65
N ALA A 45 -5.21 -8.73 -6.61
CA ALA A 45 -6.47 -9.06 -5.93
C ALA A 45 -6.41 -8.71 -4.43
N GLN A 46 -5.33 -9.11 -3.74
CA GLN A 46 -5.13 -8.79 -2.34
C GLN A 46 -5.01 -7.28 -2.08
N ILE A 47 -4.26 -6.55 -2.91
CA ILE A 47 -4.14 -5.08 -2.81
C ILE A 47 -5.52 -4.42 -2.98
N ALA A 48 -6.31 -4.85 -3.96
CA ALA A 48 -7.65 -4.32 -4.23
C ALA A 48 -8.60 -4.53 -3.03
N GLY A 49 -8.50 -5.67 -2.34
CA GLY A 49 -9.24 -5.92 -1.11
C GLY A 49 -8.68 -5.16 0.10
N PHE A 50 -7.36 -4.99 0.18
CA PHE A 50 -6.69 -4.33 1.30
C PHE A 50 -7.05 -2.84 1.38
N GLN A 51 -6.93 -2.12 0.26
CA GLN A 51 -7.06 -0.67 0.17
C GLN A 51 -8.53 -0.19 0.12
N ARG A 52 -9.21 -0.22 1.26
CA ARG A 52 -10.62 0.20 1.39
C ARG A 52 -10.73 1.57 2.05
N ALA A 53 -11.35 2.52 1.35
CA ALA A 53 -11.54 3.89 1.86
C ALA A 53 -12.32 3.98 3.18
N LEU A 54 -13.21 3.02 3.46
CA LEU A 54 -13.97 2.94 4.71
C LEU A 54 -13.15 2.37 5.88
N HIS A 55 -11.98 1.79 5.62
CA HIS A 55 -11.18 1.09 6.63
C HIS A 55 -10.02 1.95 7.15
N ARG A 56 -10.12 3.28 7.07
CA ARG A 56 -9.05 4.21 7.46
C ARG A 56 -8.45 3.91 8.85
N PRO A 57 -9.27 3.63 9.90
CA PRO A 57 -8.70 3.31 11.22
C PRO A 57 -7.81 2.06 11.21
N LEU A 58 -8.16 1.05 10.41
CA LEU A 58 -7.35 -0.18 10.28
C LEU A 58 -6.10 0.06 9.42
N LEU A 59 -6.22 0.86 8.36
CA LEU A 59 -5.12 1.17 7.45
C LEU A 59 -4.04 2.05 8.10
N ALA A 60 -4.39 2.85 9.11
CA ALA A 60 -3.44 3.70 9.83
C ALA A 60 -2.27 2.91 10.44
N ALA A 61 -2.50 1.66 10.87
CA ALA A 61 -1.47 0.79 11.43
C ALA A 61 -0.37 0.39 10.43
N TYR A 62 -0.56 0.64 9.13
CA TYR A 62 0.36 0.25 8.06
C TYR A 62 1.14 1.42 7.46
N VAL A 63 0.96 2.64 7.97
CA VAL A 63 1.73 3.82 7.51
C VAL A 63 3.22 3.63 7.79
N ASP A 64 3.59 3.31 9.03
CA ASP A 64 5.01 3.11 9.38
C ASP A 64 5.60 1.85 8.73
N PRO A 65 4.93 0.67 8.79
CA PRO A 65 5.39 -0.52 8.07
C PRO A 65 5.60 -0.31 6.57
N TYR A 66 4.82 0.54 5.91
CA TYR A 66 5.03 0.89 4.51
C TYR A 66 6.41 1.52 4.30
N PHE A 67 6.74 2.57 5.06
CA PHE A 67 8.02 3.28 4.93
C PHE A 67 9.23 2.42 5.30
N ASP A 68 9.09 1.58 6.34
CA ASP A 68 10.13 0.68 6.81
C ASP A 68 10.51 -0.37 5.74
N LEU A 69 9.53 -0.81 4.93
CA LEU A 69 9.73 -1.86 3.94
C LEU A 69 10.12 -1.37 2.55
N LEU A 70 10.03 -0.06 2.25
CA LEU A 70 10.25 0.46 0.90
C LEU A 70 11.64 0.11 0.35
N MET A 71 12.70 0.40 1.11
CA MET A 71 14.08 0.15 0.67
C MET A 71 14.36 -1.35 0.52
N ASP A 72 13.90 -2.15 1.48
CA ASP A 72 14.11 -3.60 1.47
C ASP A 72 13.41 -4.27 0.28
N THR A 73 12.13 -3.91 0.07
CA THR A 73 11.33 -4.43 -1.04
C THR A 73 11.96 -4.06 -2.37
N TRP A 74 12.43 -2.82 -2.51
CA TRP A 74 13.06 -2.35 -3.74
C TRP A 74 14.40 -3.00 -4.03
N GLY A 75 15.20 -3.29 -3.00
CA GLY A 75 16.50 -3.96 -3.16
C GLY A 75 16.40 -5.45 -3.44
N LYS A 76 15.32 -6.11 -3.01
CA LYS A 76 15.20 -7.58 -3.06
C LYS A 76 14.22 -8.11 -4.11
N LYS A 77 13.19 -7.35 -4.47
CA LYS A 77 12.14 -7.80 -5.39
C LYS A 77 12.38 -7.29 -6.81
N SER A 78 11.69 -7.90 -7.78
CA SER A 78 11.69 -7.40 -9.16
C SER A 78 11.12 -5.97 -9.20
N TYR A 79 11.51 -5.20 -10.21
CA TYR A 79 10.99 -3.85 -10.41
C TYR A 79 9.45 -3.81 -10.47
N GLU A 80 8.83 -4.80 -11.11
CA GLU A 80 7.36 -4.92 -11.18
C GLU A 80 6.75 -5.03 -9.78
N VAL A 81 7.26 -5.93 -8.93
CA VAL A 81 6.75 -6.13 -7.57
C VAL A 81 7.03 -4.91 -6.69
N ALA A 82 8.25 -4.37 -6.75
CA ALA A 82 8.67 -3.24 -5.93
C ALA A 82 7.95 -1.93 -6.28
N SER A 83 7.79 -1.64 -7.57
CA SER A 83 7.04 -0.45 -8.03
C SER A 83 5.55 -0.56 -7.70
N LYS A 84 4.96 -1.76 -7.81
CA LYS A 84 3.58 -2.01 -7.40
C LYS A 84 3.41 -1.83 -5.89
N PHE A 85 4.34 -2.33 -5.07
CA PHE A 85 4.34 -2.10 -3.62
C PHE A 85 4.41 -0.60 -3.29
N ALA A 86 5.40 0.10 -3.85
CA ALA A 86 5.62 1.52 -3.59
C ALA A 86 4.39 2.38 -3.95
N THR A 87 3.72 2.08 -5.06
CA THR A 87 2.56 2.86 -5.52
C THR A 87 1.24 2.44 -4.88
N ALA A 88 0.93 1.14 -4.88
CA ALA A 88 -0.40 0.65 -4.51
C ALA A 88 -0.59 0.48 -3.00
N LEU A 89 0.50 0.40 -2.23
CA LEU A 89 0.46 0.41 -0.77
C LEU A 89 0.81 1.76 -0.13
N TYR A 90 1.05 2.81 -0.92
CA TYR A 90 1.15 4.16 -0.39
C TYR A 90 -0.12 4.51 0.43
N PRO A 91 -0.01 5.14 1.62
CA PRO A 91 -1.13 5.35 2.55
C PRO A 91 -2.11 6.46 2.13
N THR A 92 -2.58 6.44 0.88
CA THR A 92 -3.46 7.44 0.26
C THR A 92 -4.71 7.75 1.09
N PHE A 93 -5.32 6.73 1.72
CA PHE A 93 -6.55 6.92 2.52
C PHE A 93 -6.30 7.48 3.92
N ILE A 94 -5.04 7.52 4.38
CA ILE A 94 -4.64 8.16 5.63
C ILE A 94 -4.21 9.60 5.31
N THR A 95 -5.17 10.36 4.78
CA THR A 95 -4.96 11.74 4.34
C THR A 95 -4.83 12.67 5.55
N THR A 96 -3.63 12.72 6.14
CA THR A 96 -3.32 13.50 7.36
C THR A 96 -1.99 14.22 7.19
N GLN A 97 -1.82 15.34 7.90
CA GLN A 97 -0.54 16.05 7.91
C GLN A 97 0.60 15.15 8.40
N GLU A 98 0.36 14.30 9.41
CA GLU A 98 1.35 13.36 9.91
C GLU A 98 1.86 12.40 8.82
N THR A 99 0.98 11.88 7.97
CA THR A 99 1.38 10.99 6.87
C THR A 99 2.20 11.74 5.81
N LEU A 100 1.87 13.02 5.57
CA LEU A 100 2.64 13.88 4.67
C LEU A 100 4.05 14.13 5.24
N ASP A 101 4.14 14.47 6.52
CA ASP A 101 5.41 14.71 7.22
C ASP A 101 6.28 13.44 7.25
N LYS A 102 5.68 12.27 7.47
CA LYS A 102 6.38 10.97 7.36
C LYS A 102 6.93 10.74 5.94
N THR A 103 6.15 11.06 4.91
CA THR A 103 6.59 10.94 3.51
C THR A 103 7.78 11.86 3.22
N ILE A 104 7.70 13.13 3.64
CA ILE A 104 8.78 14.12 3.49
C ILE A 104 10.03 13.67 4.23
N LYS A 105 9.90 13.30 5.51
CA LYS A 105 11.00 12.81 6.33
C LYS A 105 11.67 11.62 5.68
N TRP A 106 10.90 10.65 5.17
CA TRP A 106 11.48 9.49 4.49
C TRP A 106 12.27 9.90 3.24
N LEU A 107 11.75 10.81 2.41
CA LEU A 107 12.43 11.32 1.21
C LEU A 107 13.73 12.07 1.52
N ASP A 108 13.80 12.75 2.67
CA ASP A 108 14.95 13.57 3.09
C ASP A 108 15.98 12.78 3.92
N THR A 109 15.62 11.58 4.40
CA THR A 109 16.49 10.75 5.26
C THR A 109 16.72 9.37 4.64
N THR A 110 15.94 8.35 5.01
CA THR A 110 16.10 6.96 4.58
C THR A 110 16.16 6.81 3.07
N GLY A 111 15.29 7.52 2.35
CA GLY A 111 15.19 7.51 0.89
C GLY A 111 16.04 8.57 0.18
N LYS A 112 16.83 9.38 0.91
CA LYS A 112 17.58 10.52 0.34
C LYS A 112 18.45 10.10 -0.84
N ASP A 113 19.24 9.05 -0.63
CA ASP A 113 20.16 8.49 -1.61
C ASP A 113 19.60 7.20 -2.25
N GLY A 114 18.28 6.98 -2.12
CA GLY A 114 17.59 5.85 -2.72
C GLY A 114 17.56 5.94 -4.25
N GLN A 115 17.29 4.80 -4.90
CA GLN A 115 17.23 4.72 -6.35
C GLN A 115 16.19 5.72 -6.91
N ALA A 116 16.52 6.41 -8.01
CA ALA A 116 15.70 7.49 -8.55
C ALA A 116 14.25 7.08 -8.85
N GLY A 117 14.05 5.84 -9.32
CA GLY A 117 12.71 5.28 -9.56
C GLY A 117 11.86 5.20 -8.30
N LEU A 118 12.40 4.67 -7.21
CA LEU A 118 11.69 4.57 -5.92
C LEU A 118 11.35 5.95 -5.38
N ARG A 119 12.34 6.86 -5.35
CA ARG A 119 12.14 8.21 -4.84
C ARG A 119 11.07 8.97 -5.64
N ARG A 120 11.04 8.81 -6.96
CA ARG A 120 10.01 9.41 -7.83
C ARG A 120 8.62 8.94 -7.42
N LEU A 121 8.41 7.63 -7.24
CA LEU A 121 7.09 7.08 -6.89
C LEU A 121 6.61 7.58 -5.51
N VAL A 122 7.51 7.65 -4.53
CA VAL A 122 7.16 8.18 -3.20
C VAL A 122 6.88 9.68 -3.25
N SER A 123 7.64 10.45 -4.04
CA SER A 123 7.38 11.89 -4.27
C SER A 123 6.03 12.13 -4.96
N GLU A 124 5.64 11.29 -5.91
CA GLU A 124 4.32 11.38 -6.55
C GLU A 124 3.19 11.11 -5.55
N GLY A 125 3.38 10.14 -4.65
CA GLY A 125 2.47 9.90 -3.52
C GLY A 125 2.34 11.11 -2.59
N ARG A 126 3.49 11.71 -2.22
CA ARG A 126 3.55 12.96 -1.44
C ARG A 126 2.73 14.08 -2.08
N ASP A 127 2.92 14.30 -3.39
CA ASP A 127 2.25 15.39 -4.11
C ASP A 127 0.74 15.15 -4.22
N ALA A 128 0.32 13.89 -4.39
CA ALA A 128 -1.11 13.53 -4.34
C ALA A 128 -1.71 13.78 -2.95
N LEU A 129 -0.99 13.43 -1.89
CA LEU A 129 -1.41 13.63 -0.50
C LEU A 129 -1.50 15.11 -0.13
N ASP A 130 -0.51 15.93 -0.48
CA ASP A 130 -0.53 17.38 -0.27
C ASP A 130 -1.73 18.04 -0.98
N ARG A 131 -2.00 17.66 -2.24
CA ARG A 131 -3.20 18.14 -2.95
C ARG A 131 -4.50 17.73 -2.26
N ALA A 132 -4.59 16.50 -1.77
CA ALA A 132 -5.78 16.02 -1.06
C ALA A 132 -6.03 16.79 0.25
N LEU A 133 -4.97 17.08 1.02
CA LEU A 133 -5.06 17.91 2.23
C LEU A 133 -5.53 19.34 1.93
N LYS A 134 -4.97 19.96 0.88
CA LYS A 134 -5.39 21.30 0.42
C LYS A 134 -6.86 21.33 -0.02
N ALA A 135 -7.33 20.27 -0.69
CA ALA A 135 -8.73 20.16 -1.07
C ALA A 135 -9.63 20.03 0.17
N GLN A 136 -9.30 19.16 1.13
CA GLN A 136 -10.06 19.00 2.38
C GLN A 136 -10.13 20.28 3.20
N ALA A 137 -9.10 21.11 3.20
CA ALA A 137 -9.11 22.39 3.89
C ALA A 137 -10.07 23.43 3.27
N ARG A 138 -10.40 23.28 1.97
CA ARG A 138 -11.29 24.19 1.22
C ARG A 138 -12.73 23.71 1.13
N ASP A 139 -12.99 22.44 1.43
CA ASP A 139 -14.32 21.81 1.45
C ASP A 139 -15.05 22.00 2.79
N LYS A 140 -14.39 22.64 3.76
CA LYS A 140 -14.98 23.08 5.04
C LYS A 140 -15.71 24.41 4.88
#